data_AF-A0A533YL00-F1
#
_entry.id   AF-A0A533YL00-F1
#
_cell.length_a   1.000
_cell.length_b   1.000
_cell.length_c   1.000
_cell.angle_alpha   90.00
_cell.angle_beta   90.00
_cell.angle_gamma   90.00
#
_symmetry.space_group_name_H-M   'P 1'
#
loop_
_entity.id
_entity.type
_entity.pdbx_description
1 polymer ?
#
loop_
_entity_poly.entity_id
_entity_poly.type
_entity_poly.pdbx_seq_one_letter_code
_entity_poly.pdbx_strand_id
1 'polypeptide(L)'
;MIRKTWVIVGLWLIASGTSCAHRPPLDGFEGTWGSSELAYEIQFHGPIGLAAHARAAGLQDGDPVFRLVSLDGRGFTARQLFADGGWRTVTGERKHDGKLYCSDGVKNWVMERR
;
A
#
# COMPACT_ATOMS: atom_id res chain seq x y z
N MET A 1 -33.36 46.44 40.49
CA MET A 1 -31.88 46.31 40.59
C MET A 1 -31.45 45.16 39.69
N ILE A 2 -30.62 45.46 38.69
CA ILE A 2 -30.29 44.57 37.55
C ILE A 2 -29.00 43.81 37.87
N ARG A 3 -29.03 42.47 37.91
CA ARG A 3 -27.82 41.63 37.87
C ARG A 3 -27.54 41.24 36.42
N LYS A 4 -26.49 41.82 35.84
CA LYS A 4 -25.96 41.48 34.51
C LYS A 4 -25.04 40.26 34.65
N THR A 5 -25.50 39.12 34.14
CA THR A 5 -24.68 37.91 33.95
C THR A 5 -23.91 38.07 32.64
N TRP A 6 -22.58 38.03 32.71
CA TRP A 6 -21.71 38.08 31.54
C TRP A 6 -21.52 36.64 31.01
N VAL A 7 -22.02 36.38 29.81
CA VAL A 7 -21.74 35.16 29.05
C VAL A 7 -20.44 35.39 28.28
N ILE A 8 -19.36 34.70 28.68
CA ILE A 8 -18.11 34.66 27.90
C ILE A 8 -18.29 33.57 26.84
N VAL A 9 -18.50 33.98 25.59
CA VAL A 9 -18.49 33.08 24.44
C VAL A 9 -17.02 32.78 24.12
N GLY A 10 -16.56 31.61 24.55
CA GLY A 10 -15.26 31.07 24.17
C GLY A 10 -15.27 30.63 22.70
N LEU A 11 -14.63 31.42 21.85
CA LEU A 11 -14.43 31.14 20.44
C LEU A 11 -13.40 29.99 20.30
N TRP A 12 -13.86 28.76 20.10
CA TRP A 12 -12.99 27.64 19.76
C TRP A 12 -12.55 27.77 18.30
N LEU A 13 -11.29 28.14 18.09
CA LEU A 13 -10.61 28.06 16.80
C LEU A 13 -10.58 26.60 16.35
N ILE A 14 -11.39 26.26 15.37
CA ILE A 14 -11.28 24.99 14.66
C ILE A 14 -10.06 25.12 13.76
N ALA A 15 -8.92 24.62 14.23
CA ALA A 15 -7.78 24.37 13.36
C ALA A 15 -8.18 23.24 12.40
N SER A 16 -8.70 23.61 11.23
CA SER A 16 -8.86 22.70 10.11
C SER A 16 -7.46 22.30 9.66
N GLY A 17 -6.93 21.23 10.24
CA GLY A 17 -5.74 20.56 9.74
C GLY A 17 -6.05 20.08 8.34
N THR A 18 -5.61 20.82 7.33
CA THR A 18 -5.39 20.28 5.99
C THR A 18 -4.30 19.22 6.13
N SER A 19 -4.71 18.01 6.46
CA SER A 19 -3.88 16.83 6.22
C SER A 19 -3.81 16.70 4.71
N CYS A 20 -2.89 17.45 4.09
CA CYS A 20 -2.30 17.00 2.85
C CYS A 20 -1.80 15.60 3.16
N ALA A 21 -2.51 14.59 2.65
CA ALA A 21 -2.01 13.23 2.60
C ALA A 21 -0.76 13.29 1.72
N HIS A 22 0.36 13.69 2.32
CA HIS A 22 1.68 13.55 1.76
C HIS A 22 1.90 12.05 1.71
N ARG A 23 1.40 11.40 0.64
CA ARG A 23 1.77 10.04 0.35
C ARG A 23 3.27 10.10 0.15
N PRO A 24 4.07 9.45 1.01
CA PRO A 24 5.49 9.38 0.77
C PRO A 24 5.70 8.87 -0.66
N PRO A 25 6.62 9.46 -1.42
CA PRO A 25 6.99 8.92 -2.71
C PRO A 25 7.20 7.42 -2.58
N LEU A 26 6.59 6.65 -3.49
CA LEU A 26 6.82 5.20 -3.57
C LEU A 26 8.17 4.93 -4.25
N ASP A 27 9.19 5.65 -3.80
CA ASP A 27 10.47 5.74 -4.46
C ASP A 27 11.09 4.34 -4.55
N GLY A 28 11.10 3.86 -5.78
CA GLY A 28 11.60 2.55 -6.18
C GLY A 28 10.68 1.36 -5.94
N PHE A 29 9.37 1.56 -5.75
CA PHE A 29 8.35 0.52 -6.00
C PHE A 29 7.78 0.59 -7.43
N GLU A 30 7.79 1.76 -8.07
CA GLU A 30 7.31 1.95 -9.45
C GLU A 30 7.94 0.95 -10.43
N GLY A 31 7.18 0.47 -11.41
CA GLY A 31 7.63 -0.49 -12.42
C GLY A 31 7.09 -1.91 -12.22
N THR A 32 7.57 -2.84 -13.03
CA THR A 32 7.13 -4.24 -13.02
C THR A 32 8.01 -5.09 -12.12
N TRP A 33 7.36 -5.89 -11.28
CA TRP A 33 8.02 -6.81 -10.36
C TRP A 33 7.49 -8.21 -10.51
N GLY A 34 8.39 -9.18 -10.63
CA GLY A 34 8.05 -10.59 -10.82
C GLY A 34 8.61 -11.46 -9.71
N SER A 35 7.92 -12.54 -9.40
CA SER A 35 8.45 -13.66 -8.63
C SER A 35 8.05 -14.96 -9.32
N SER A 36 8.92 -15.96 -9.31
CA SER A 36 8.58 -17.31 -9.81
C SER A 36 7.50 -18.00 -8.97
N GLU A 37 7.33 -17.56 -7.72
CA GLU A 37 6.31 -18.06 -6.79
C GLU A 37 4.91 -17.51 -7.10
N LEU A 38 4.81 -16.45 -7.91
CA LEU A 38 3.55 -15.81 -8.27
C LEU A 38 3.12 -16.21 -9.68
N ALA A 39 1.80 -16.34 -9.86
CA ALA A 39 1.21 -16.64 -11.16
C ALA A 39 1.06 -15.39 -12.07
N TYR A 40 1.65 -14.27 -11.70
CA TYR A 40 1.59 -12.99 -12.42
C TYR A 40 2.77 -12.11 -11.97
N GLU A 41 3.03 -11.06 -12.74
CA GLU A 41 3.90 -9.94 -12.37
C GLU A 41 3.04 -8.77 -11.92
N ILE A 42 3.64 -7.85 -11.15
CA ILE A 42 2.94 -6.70 -10.58
C ILE A 42 3.52 -5.43 -11.18
N GLN A 43 2.73 -4.74 -11.98
CA GLN A 43 3.03 -3.40 -12.44
C GLN A 43 2.54 -2.40 -11.37
N PHE A 44 3.46 -1.76 -10.67
CA PHE A 44 3.13 -0.70 -9.71
C PHE A 44 3.00 0.65 -10.41
N HIS A 45 1.92 1.34 -10.04
CA HIS A 45 1.67 2.76 -10.34
C HIS A 45 1.08 3.41 -9.09
N GLY A 46 1.94 4.00 -8.27
CA GLY A 46 1.59 4.45 -6.94
C GLY A 46 1.16 3.27 -6.04
N PRO A 47 0.21 3.46 -5.11
CA PRO A 47 -0.08 2.49 -4.05
C PRO A 47 -0.85 1.25 -4.54
N ILE A 48 -1.15 1.15 -5.83
CA ILE A 48 -1.88 0.05 -6.44
C ILE A 48 -0.94 -0.67 -7.41
N GLY A 49 -0.89 -2.00 -7.31
CA GLY A 49 -0.23 -2.87 -8.27
C GLY A 49 -1.26 -3.62 -9.09
N LEU A 50 -1.09 -3.58 -10.41
CA LEU A 50 -1.93 -4.28 -11.37
C LEU A 50 -1.23 -5.55 -11.85
N ALA A 51 -1.99 -6.59 -12.16
CA ALA A 51 -1.47 -7.80 -12.77
C ALA A 51 -0.89 -7.47 -14.15
N ALA A 52 0.27 -8.04 -14.43
CA ALA A 52 0.89 -8.07 -15.74
C ALA A 52 1.36 -9.50 -16.01
N HIS A 53 1.30 -9.94 -17.26
CA HIS A 53 1.70 -11.29 -17.67
C HIS A 53 1.04 -12.38 -16.80
N ALA A 54 -0.28 -12.26 -16.57
CA ALA A 54 -1.06 -13.19 -15.78
C ALA A 54 -1.07 -14.60 -16.38
N ARG A 55 -0.86 -15.61 -15.53
CA ARG A 55 -0.81 -17.04 -15.87
C ARG A 55 -1.86 -17.87 -15.13
N ALA A 56 -2.50 -17.30 -14.09
CA ALA A 56 -3.55 -17.96 -13.33
C ALA A 56 -4.91 -17.83 -14.02
N ALA A 57 -5.71 -18.89 -14.01
CA ALA A 57 -7.10 -18.83 -14.46
C ALA A 57 -7.91 -17.88 -13.55
N GLY A 58 -8.67 -16.97 -14.16
CA GLY A 58 -9.49 -16.00 -13.43
C GLY A 58 -8.77 -14.70 -13.05
N LEU A 59 -7.53 -14.51 -13.52
CA LEU A 59 -6.80 -13.24 -13.42
C LEU A 59 -6.46 -12.72 -14.82
N GLN A 60 -6.68 -11.44 -15.07
CA GLN A 60 -6.37 -10.76 -16.32
C GLN A 60 -5.34 -9.65 -16.12
N ASP A 61 -4.59 -9.34 -17.16
CA ASP A 61 -3.70 -8.18 -17.16
C ASP A 61 -4.51 -6.90 -16.93
N GLY A 62 -4.02 -6.05 -16.03
CA GLY A 62 -4.72 -4.84 -15.57
C GLY A 62 -5.58 -5.03 -14.33
N ASP A 63 -5.83 -6.27 -13.86
CA ASP A 63 -6.58 -6.50 -12.63
C ASP A 63 -5.81 -5.98 -11.40
N PRO A 64 -6.49 -5.33 -10.43
CA PRO A 64 -5.83 -4.91 -9.20
C PRO A 64 -5.49 -6.13 -8.34
N VAL A 65 -4.20 -6.37 -8.14
CA VAL A 65 -3.68 -7.53 -7.37
C VAL A 65 -2.90 -7.13 -6.14
N PHE A 66 -2.58 -5.85 -5.98
CA PHE A 66 -1.84 -5.36 -4.83
C PHE A 66 -2.35 -3.98 -4.42
N ARG A 67 -2.49 -3.77 -3.12
CA ARG A 67 -2.77 -2.47 -2.53
C ARG A 67 -1.86 -2.26 -1.33
N LEU A 68 -1.02 -1.25 -1.42
CA LEU A 68 -0.19 -0.81 -0.32
C LEU A 68 -1.05 -0.19 0.78
N VAL A 69 -0.82 -0.61 2.03
CA VAL A 69 -1.54 -0.13 3.22
C VAL A 69 -0.67 0.86 3.99
N SER A 70 0.60 0.51 4.23
CA SER A 70 1.53 1.38 4.95
C SER A 70 2.96 1.19 4.44
N LEU A 71 3.77 2.24 4.60
CA LEU A 71 5.22 2.23 4.42
C LEU A 71 5.88 2.70 5.70
N ASP A 72 6.96 2.04 6.07
CA ASP A 72 7.82 2.44 7.18
C ASP A 72 9.30 2.22 6.78
N GLY A 73 9.96 3.30 6.38
CA GLY A 73 11.30 3.26 5.79
C GLY A 73 11.33 2.37 4.54
N ARG A 74 11.93 1.19 4.66
CA ARG A 74 11.99 0.17 3.60
C ARG A 74 10.97 -0.94 3.75
N GLY A 75 10.33 -1.01 4.91
CA GLY A 75 9.28 -1.96 5.22
C GLY A 75 7.93 -1.50 4.67
N PHE A 76 7.06 -2.45 4.37
CA PHE A 76 5.69 -2.18 3.95
C PHE A 76 4.70 -3.22 4.48
N THR A 77 3.45 -2.78 4.57
CA THR A 77 2.29 -3.65 4.71
C THR A 77 1.36 -3.43 3.52
N ALA A 78 0.80 -4.50 2.98
CA ALA A 78 -0.08 -4.47 1.82
C ALA A 78 -1.19 -5.52 1.91
N ARG A 79 -2.16 -5.41 1.00
CA ARG A 79 -3.08 -6.48 0.65
C ARG A 79 -2.70 -6.98 -0.75
N GLN A 80 -2.66 -8.30 -0.94
CA GLN A 80 -2.35 -8.91 -2.22
C GLN A 80 -3.34 -10.03 -2.55
N LEU A 81 -3.77 -10.10 -3.80
CA LEU A 81 -4.62 -11.17 -4.34
C LEU A 81 -3.73 -12.35 -4.79
N PHE A 82 -3.99 -13.56 -4.33
CA PHE A 82 -3.24 -14.75 -4.74
C PHE A 82 -3.97 -15.53 -5.84
N ALA A 83 -3.26 -16.49 -6.45
CA ALA A 83 -3.79 -17.31 -7.55
C ALA A 83 -5.00 -18.19 -7.16
N ASP A 84 -5.22 -18.40 -5.86
CA ASP A 84 -6.42 -19.05 -5.33
C ASP A 84 -7.62 -18.09 -5.16
N GLY A 85 -7.48 -16.84 -5.60
CA GLY A 85 -8.51 -15.79 -5.49
C GLY A 85 -8.57 -15.13 -4.11
N GLY A 86 -7.72 -15.54 -3.16
CA GLY A 86 -7.73 -14.99 -1.80
C GLY A 86 -6.92 -13.70 -1.68
N TRP A 87 -7.53 -12.66 -1.10
CA TRP A 87 -6.78 -11.49 -0.64
C TRP A 87 -6.14 -11.78 0.74
N ARG A 88 -4.83 -11.60 0.85
CA ARG A 88 -4.09 -11.74 2.12
C ARG A 88 -3.31 -10.50 2.47
N THR A 89 -2.98 -10.37 3.75
CA THR A 89 -2.08 -9.32 4.21
C THR A 89 -0.67 -9.78 3.93
N VAL A 90 0.11 -8.90 3.31
CA VAL A 90 1.50 -9.13 2.98
C VAL A 90 2.33 -8.08 3.71
N THR A 91 3.38 -8.51 4.38
CA THR A 91 4.45 -7.63 4.83
C THR A 91 5.66 -7.81 3.94
N GLY A 92 6.49 -6.79 3.83
CA GLY A 92 7.74 -6.95 3.11
C GLY A 92 8.72 -5.83 3.36
N GLU A 93 9.91 -5.99 2.79
CA GLU A 93 11.00 -5.02 2.87
C GLU A 93 11.71 -4.93 1.52
N ARG A 94 11.97 -3.71 1.07
CA ARG A 94 12.91 -3.46 -0.02
C ARG A 94 14.35 -3.47 0.49
N LYS A 95 15.15 -4.45 0.10
CA LYS A 95 16.53 -4.55 0.56
C LYS A 95 17.51 -3.75 -0.32
N HIS A 96 18.75 -3.62 0.17
CA HIS A 96 19.82 -2.88 -0.51
C HIS A 96 20.20 -3.45 -1.88
N ASP A 97 19.92 -4.73 -2.12
CA ASP A 97 20.09 -5.39 -3.42
C ASP A 97 19.02 -4.97 -4.45
N GLY A 98 18.07 -4.13 -4.05
CA GLY A 98 17.00 -3.64 -4.89
C GLY A 98 15.82 -4.60 -5.04
N LYS A 99 15.80 -5.73 -4.32
CA LYS A 99 14.71 -6.71 -4.36
C LYS A 99 13.66 -6.44 -3.28
N LEU A 100 12.43 -6.88 -3.50
CA LEU A 100 11.38 -6.89 -2.48
C LEU A 100 11.28 -8.28 -1.85
N TYR A 101 11.49 -8.34 -0.55
CA TYR A 101 11.31 -9.56 0.24
C TYR A 101 9.94 -9.52 0.89
N CYS A 102 9.08 -10.47 0.58
CA CYS A 102 7.67 -10.46 0.94
C CYS A 102 7.30 -11.69 1.78
N SER A 103 6.28 -11.54 2.61
CA SER A 103 5.71 -12.60 3.44
C SER A 103 4.21 -12.42 3.62
N ASP A 104 3.43 -13.51 3.59
CA ASP A 104 2.03 -13.52 4.01
C ASP A 104 1.84 -14.09 5.44
N GLY A 105 2.95 -14.26 6.17
CA GLY A 105 3.01 -14.91 7.48
C GLY A 105 3.11 -16.43 7.44
N VAL A 106 2.88 -17.07 6.29
CA VAL A 106 3.01 -18.51 6.08
C VAL A 106 4.15 -18.83 5.11
N LYS A 107 4.22 -18.09 4.01
CA LYS A 107 5.23 -18.24 2.96
C LYS A 107 6.01 -16.95 2.78
N ASN A 108 7.25 -17.10 2.32
CA ASN A 108 8.12 -15.99 1.93
C ASN A 108 8.49 -16.12 0.46
N TRP A 109 8.58 -14.99 -0.23
CA TRP A 109 9.04 -14.93 -1.61
C TRP A 109 9.82 -13.65 -1.86
N VAL A 110 10.58 -13.64 -2.96
CA VAL A 110 11.33 -12.47 -3.41
C VAL A 110 10.76 -12.02 -4.74
N MET A 111 10.53 -10.72 -4.86
CA MET A 111 10.20 -10.10 -6.14
C MET A 111 11.39 -9.32 -6.65
N GLU A 112 11.66 -9.50 -7.94
CA GLU A 112 12.72 -8.84 -8.68
C GLU A 112 12.10 -7.90 -9.70
N ARG A 113 12.80 -6.79 -9.94
CA ARG A 113 12.44 -5.86 -11.01
C ARG A 113 12.64 -6.55 -12.36
N ARG A 114 11.66 -6.40 -13.26
CA ARG A 114 11.70 -6.90 -14.63
C ARG A 114 12.23 -5.86 -15.60
#